data_AF-A0A4Y2RNV6-F1
#
_entry.id   AF-A0A4Y2RNV6-F1
#
_cell.length_a   1.000
_cell.length_b   1.000
_cell.length_c   1.000
_cell.angle_alpha   90.00
_cell.angle_beta   90.00
_cell.angle_gamma   90.00
#
_symmetry.space_group_name_H-M   'P 1'
#
loop_
_entity.id
_entity.type
_entity.pdbx_description
1 polymer ?
#
loop_
_entity_poly.entity_id
_entity_poly.type
_entity_poly.pdbx_seq_one_letter_code
_entity_poly.pdbx_strand_id
1 'polypeptide(L)'
;MFNLSDLHKLVFGKRSLKGKAKLYIQSETGVNSWGKLKNLLSEFGYSCNSAELHERLSKRKLKDDESLEEYFLKMKQLCTRGNVEDTALMQYVINGIPDSVIRKSILYGCQNLSEFKQKLRVYEKMRSDYDKAKPNKPKFGNETKDRIKTPKIENKDKFKDTKLNNIRCFNCGALGHKSSVCENKIKGIKCFKCNKFGDHLAKDCTIKKEHSNVTVDKTTSCENLTTKIVRINDLNIVSLIDTGSQKTLIRKSIFDKIGK
;
A
#
# COMPACT_ATOMS: atom_id res chain seq x y z
N MET A 1 -7.63 34.07 -34.97
CA MET A 1 -7.96 32.83 -35.71
C MET A 1 -7.73 33.08 -37.19
N PHE A 2 -6.93 32.26 -37.88
CA PHE A 2 -6.76 32.42 -39.33
C PHE A 2 -8.05 31.99 -40.04
N ASN A 3 -8.65 32.88 -40.83
CA ASN A 3 -9.83 32.58 -41.65
C ASN A 3 -9.42 31.79 -42.90
N LEU A 4 -9.12 30.50 -42.72
CA LEU A 4 -8.74 29.61 -43.83
C LEU A 4 -9.98 29.06 -44.54
N SER A 5 -9.99 29.12 -45.87
CA SER A 5 -10.98 28.43 -46.71
C SER A 5 -10.83 26.92 -46.58
N ASP A 6 -11.89 26.18 -46.93
CA ASP A 6 -11.86 24.71 -46.87
C ASP A 6 -10.86 24.09 -47.85
N LEU A 7 -10.57 24.76 -48.97
CA LEU A 7 -9.50 24.35 -49.88
C LEU A 7 -8.13 24.52 -49.22
N HIS A 8 -7.88 25.64 -48.53
CA HIS A 8 -6.63 25.82 -47.80
C HIS A 8 -6.49 24.76 -46.70
N LYS A 9 -7.55 24.49 -45.92
CA LYS A 9 -7.54 23.43 -44.89
C LYS A 9 -7.24 22.06 -45.48
N LEU A 10 -7.81 21.73 -46.65
CA LEU A 10 -7.54 20.48 -47.35
C LEU A 10 -6.08 20.34 -47.78
N VAL A 11 -5.52 21.36 -48.43
CA VAL A 11 -4.13 21.35 -48.92
C VAL A 11 -3.16 21.28 -47.75
N PHE A 12 -3.33 22.12 -46.73
CA PHE A 12 -2.50 22.08 -45.53
C PHE A 12 -2.65 20.75 -44.79
N GLY A 13 -3.87 20.26 -44.60
CA GLY A 13 -4.17 19.00 -43.96
C GLY A 13 -3.43 17.83 -44.61
N LYS A 14 -3.53 17.67 -45.94
CA LYS A 14 -2.82 16.62 -46.68
C LYS A 14 -1.30 16.76 -46.54
N ARG A 15 -0.77 17.99 -46.57
CA ARG A 15 0.68 18.24 -46.48
C ARG A 15 1.25 17.98 -45.07
N SER A 16 0.43 18.10 -44.03
CA SER A 16 0.81 17.85 -42.65
C SER A 16 0.86 16.35 -42.28
N LEU A 17 0.25 15.46 -43.07
CA LEU A 17 0.24 14.03 -42.80
C LEU A 17 1.64 13.42 -42.95
N LYS A 18 1.99 12.50 -42.04
CA LYS A 18 3.26 11.78 -42.03
C LYS A 18 3.01 10.29 -41.77
N GLY A 19 3.97 9.44 -42.17
CA GLY A 19 3.95 8.00 -41.90
C GLY A 19 2.70 7.30 -42.46
N LYS A 20 2.12 6.39 -41.67
CA LYS A 20 0.97 5.54 -42.06
C LYS A 20 -0.26 6.36 -42.49
N ALA A 21 -0.54 7.48 -41.82
CA ALA A 21 -1.66 8.36 -42.17
C ALA A 21 -1.50 8.98 -43.56
N LYS A 22 -0.26 9.32 -43.95
CA LYS A 22 0.02 9.83 -45.30
C LYS A 22 -0.18 8.75 -46.35
N LEU A 23 0.34 7.55 -46.12
CA LEU A 23 0.19 6.42 -47.05
C LEU A 23 -1.27 6.06 -47.28
N TYR A 24 -2.08 6.01 -46.22
CA TYR A 24 -3.51 5.73 -46.31
C TYR A 24 -4.27 6.77 -47.14
N ILE A 25 -4.06 8.06 -46.89
CA ILE A 25 -4.73 9.11 -47.67
C ILE A 25 -4.25 9.15 -49.12
N GLN A 26 -3.06 8.64 -49.42
CA GLN A 26 -2.55 8.49 -50.79
C GLN A 26 -3.13 7.28 -51.52
N SER A 27 -3.51 6.21 -50.80
CA SER A 27 -4.21 5.06 -51.41
C SER A 27 -5.69 5.34 -51.66
N GLU A 28 -6.30 6.24 -50.89
CA GLU A 28 -7.69 6.63 -51.07
C GLU A 28 -7.91 7.52 -52.30
N THR A 29 -8.93 7.18 -53.10
CA THR A 29 -9.32 7.98 -54.27
C THR A 29 -10.42 8.99 -53.90
N GLY A 30 -10.42 10.18 -54.50
CA GLY A 30 -11.55 11.13 -54.36
C GLY A 30 -11.61 11.94 -53.05
N VAL A 31 -10.52 12.04 -52.29
CA VAL A 31 -10.41 12.96 -51.13
C VAL A 31 -10.21 14.40 -51.61
N ASN A 32 -11.31 15.05 -52.00
CA ASN A 32 -11.35 16.38 -52.62
C ASN A 32 -11.99 17.48 -51.76
N SER A 33 -12.42 17.15 -50.54
CA SER A 33 -12.99 18.12 -49.61
C SER A 33 -12.39 17.97 -48.21
N TRP A 34 -12.34 19.07 -47.47
CA TRP A 34 -11.90 19.06 -46.07
C TRP A 34 -12.76 18.11 -45.22
N GLY A 35 -14.07 18.06 -45.47
CA GLY A 35 -14.99 17.15 -44.79
C GLY A 35 -14.61 15.67 -44.97
N LYS A 36 -14.33 15.23 -46.21
CA LYS A 36 -13.90 13.85 -46.49
C LYS A 36 -12.58 13.52 -45.81
N LEU A 37 -11.60 14.43 -45.88
CA LEU A 37 -10.32 14.23 -45.20
C LEU A 37 -10.50 14.09 -43.68
N LYS A 38 -11.36 14.93 -43.08
CA LYS A 38 -11.66 14.88 -41.64
C LYS A 38 -12.31 13.56 -41.23
N ASN A 39 -13.23 13.03 -42.04
CA ASN A 39 -13.86 11.74 -41.77
C ASN A 39 -12.85 10.59 -41.84
N LEU A 40 -12.00 10.53 -42.87
CA LEU A 40 -10.94 9.51 -42.95
C LEU A 40 -9.95 9.60 -41.77
N LEU A 41 -9.64 10.81 -41.30
CA LEU A 41 -8.81 10.98 -40.10
C LEU A 41 -9.49 10.51 -38.81
N SER A 42 -10.83 10.44 -38.78
CA SER A 42 -11.55 9.89 -37.62
C SER A 42 -11.36 8.38 -37.49
N GLU A 43 -11.07 7.66 -38.58
CA GLU A 43 -10.72 6.23 -38.57
C GLU A 43 -9.36 5.97 -37.91
N PHE A 44 -8.46 6.95 -37.91
CA PHE A 44 -7.21 6.90 -37.13
C PHE A 44 -7.41 7.21 -35.64
N GLY A 45 -8.64 7.54 -35.22
CA GLY A 45 -8.98 7.66 -33.82
C GLY A 45 -8.80 6.31 -33.13
N TYR A 46 -7.75 6.18 -32.31
CA TYR A 46 -7.56 5.00 -31.48
C TYR A 46 -8.74 4.86 -30.52
N SER A 47 -9.66 3.95 -30.80
CA SER A 47 -10.73 3.56 -29.90
C SER A 47 -10.26 2.35 -29.10
N CYS A 48 -9.67 2.58 -27.92
CA CYS A 48 -9.62 1.49 -26.93
C CYS A 48 -11.01 1.35 -26.32
N ASN A 49 -11.45 0.10 -26.14
CA ASN A 49 -12.64 -0.15 -25.34
C ASN A 49 -12.38 0.26 -23.87
N SER A 50 -13.45 0.41 -23.09
CA SER A 50 -13.36 0.83 -21.69
C SER A 50 -12.47 -0.08 -20.86
N ALA A 51 -12.56 -1.40 -21.04
CA ALA A 51 -11.74 -2.36 -20.28
C ALA A 51 -10.24 -2.18 -20.53
N GLU A 52 -9.83 -2.07 -21.80
CA GLU A 52 -8.44 -1.86 -22.20
C GLU A 52 -7.91 -0.51 -21.67
N LEU A 53 -8.75 0.53 -21.70
CA LEU A 53 -8.41 1.84 -21.16
C LEU A 53 -8.14 1.76 -19.65
N HIS A 54 -9.06 1.18 -18.88
CA HIS A 54 -8.93 1.04 -17.43
C HIS A 54 -7.76 0.13 -17.04
N GLU A 55 -7.50 -0.91 -17.83
CA GLU A 55 -6.32 -1.76 -17.66
C GLU A 55 -5.02 -0.97 -17.89
N ARG A 56 -4.94 -0.18 -18.97
CA ARG A 56 -3.79 0.66 -19.27
C ARG A 56 -3.57 1.73 -18.20
N LEU A 57 -4.63 2.35 -17.70
CA LEU A 57 -4.58 3.31 -16.58
C LEU A 57 -4.08 2.65 -15.29
N SER A 58 -4.54 1.43 -14.97
CA SER A 58 -4.14 0.75 -13.73
C SER A 58 -2.66 0.31 -13.76
N LYS A 59 -2.19 -0.18 -14.91
CA LYS A 59 -0.81 -0.61 -15.14
C LYS A 59 0.18 0.55 -15.16
N ARG A 60 -0.27 1.75 -15.53
CA ARG A 60 0.59 2.92 -15.64
C ARG A 60 0.98 3.45 -14.26
N LYS A 61 2.19 3.10 -13.80
CA LYS A 61 2.80 3.57 -12.55
C LYS A 61 3.83 4.67 -12.78
N LEU A 62 4.01 5.57 -11.82
CA LEU A 62 5.04 6.60 -11.85
C LEU A 62 6.43 5.96 -12.00
N LYS A 63 7.22 6.43 -12.96
CA LYS A 63 8.59 5.97 -13.19
C LYS A 63 9.60 6.81 -12.39
N ASP A 64 10.81 6.29 -12.25
CA ASP A 64 11.90 6.95 -11.52
C ASP A 64 12.51 8.14 -12.30
N ASP A 65 12.37 8.13 -13.63
CA ASP A 65 12.92 9.13 -14.56
C ASP A 65 11.94 10.27 -14.89
N GLU A 66 10.74 10.29 -14.30
CA GLU A 66 9.73 11.31 -14.60
C GLU A 66 9.25 12.04 -13.33
N SER A 67 8.86 13.31 -13.50
CA SER A 67 8.26 14.11 -12.43
C SER A 67 6.80 13.72 -12.18
N LEU A 68 6.26 14.11 -11.01
CA LEU A 68 4.84 13.89 -10.71
C LEU A 68 3.92 14.68 -11.64
N GLU A 69 4.35 15.89 -12.06
CA GLU A 69 3.57 16.71 -13.01
C GLU A 69 3.54 16.06 -14.40
N GLU A 70 4.67 15.54 -14.90
CA GLU A 70 4.71 14.78 -16.16
C GLU A 70 3.85 13.53 -16.12
N TYR A 71 3.93 12.77 -15.02
CA TYR A 71 3.12 11.59 -14.81
C TYR A 71 1.63 11.92 -14.84
N PHE A 72 1.21 12.97 -14.12
CA PHE A 72 -0.17 13.43 -14.12
C PHE A 72 -0.65 13.81 -15.54
N LEU A 73 0.15 14.55 -16.30
CA LEU A 73 -0.20 14.93 -17.68
C LEU A 73 -0.35 13.72 -18.59
N LYS A 74 0.55 12.71 -18.47
CA LYS A 74 0.44 11.44 -19.22
C LYS A 74 -0.83 10.68 -18.83
N MET A 75 -1.19 10.63 -17.55
CA MET A 75 -2.45 10.02 -17.09
C MET A 75 -3.68 10.75 -17.62
N LYS A 76 -3.66 12.09 -17.58
CA LYS A 76 -4.75 12.92 -18.13
C LYS A 76 -4.94 12.66 -19.64
N GLN A 77 -3.86 12.57 -20.40
CA GLN A 77 -3.92 12.24 -21.83
C GLN A 77 -4.56 10.88 -22.12
N LEU A 78 -4.32 9.87 -21.26
CA LEU A 78 -4.96 8.58 -21.37
C LEU A 78 -6.47 8.70 -21.09
N CYS A 79 -6.84 9.39 -20.01
CA CYS A 79 -8.25 9.59 -19.64
C CYS A 79 -9.06 10.36 -20.70
N THR A 80 -8.47 11.37 -21.35
CA THR A 80 -9.15 12.15 -22.42
C THR A 80 -9.55 11.28 -23.61
N ARG A 81 -8.84 10.17 -23.86
CA ARG A 81 -9.16 9.26 -24.98
C ARG A 81 -10.41 8.42 -24.73
N GLY A 82 -10.82 8.25 -23.47
CA GLY A 82 -11.96 7.40 -23.10
C GLY A 82 -12.97 8.06 -22.18
N ASN A 83 -13.00 9.39 -22.14
CA ASN A 83 -13.96 10.18 -21.36
C ASN A 83 -14.06 9.76 -19.88
N VAL A 84 -12.91 9.53 -19.24
CA VAL A 84 -12.85 9.11 -17.83
C VAL A 84 -13.07 10.31 -16.92
N GLU A 85 -13.90 10.12 -15.89
CA GLU A 85 -14.20 11.13 -14.88
C GLU A 85 -12.93 11.61 -14.14
N ASP A 86 -12.92 12.90 -13.77
CA ASP A 86 -11.81 13.51 -13.04
C ASP A 86 -11.54 12.82 -11.70
N THR A 87 -12.58 12.35 -11.02
CA THR A 87 -12.52 11.54 -9.79
C THR A 87 -11.72 10.25 -10.00
N ALA A 88 -12.03 9.52 -11.07
CA ALA A 88 -11.32 8.31 -11.46
C ALA A 88 -9.87 8.62 -11.87
N LEU A 89 -9.62 9.69 -12.63
CA LEU A 89 -8.27 10.14 -12.96
C LEU A 89 -7.43 10.38 -11.70
N MET A 90 -7.94 11.14 -10.73
CA MET A 90 -7.26 11.38 -9.46
C MET A 90 -6.93 10.07 -8.75
N GLN A 91 -7.89 9.14 -8.67
CA GLN A 91 -7.69 7.85 -8.02
C GLN A 91 -6.63 6.99 -8.73
N TYR A 92 -6.63 6.94 -10.07
CA TYR A 92 -5.61 6.24 -10.83
C TYR A 92 -4.22 6.81 -10.61
N VAL A 93 -4.10 8.14 -10.57
CA VAL A 93 -2.83 8.82 -10.29
C VAL A 93 -2.33 8.47 -8.88
N ILE A 94 -3.18 8.55 -7.85
CA ILE A 94 -2.81 8.18 -6.47
C ILE A 94 -2.35 6.72 -6.39
N ASN A 95 -3.06 5.81 -7.04
CA ASN A 95 -2.74 4.38 -7.10
C ASN A 95 -1.47 4.07 -7.93
N GLY A 96 -1.08 5.01 -8.79
CA GLY A 96 0.11 4.92 -9.64
C GLY A 96 1.42 5.27 -8.96
N ILE A 97 1.37 6.03 -7.86
CA ILE A 97 2.55 6.46 -7.11
C ILE A 97 3.03 5.30 -6.21
N PRO A 98 4.31 4.87 -6.30
CA PRO A 98 4.87 3.72 -5.58
C PRO A 98 5.21 4.03 -4.11
N ASP A 99 4.35 4.79 -3.45
CA ASP A 99 4.47 5.13 -2.03
C ASP A 99 3.38 4.49 -1.18
N SER A 100 3.66 4.34 0.12
CA SER A 100 2.68 3.83 1.07
C SER A 100 1.43 4.72 1.14
N VAL A 101 0.28 4.12 1.40
CA VAL A 101 -1.02 4.82 1.46
C VAL A 101 -0.97 5.99 2.45
N ILE A 102 -0.34 5.80 3.60
CA ILE A 102 -0.18 6.84 4.64
C ILE A 102 0.61 8.04 4.10
N ARG A 103 1.67 7.82 3.32
CA ARG A 103 2.46 8.91 2.74
C ARG A 103 1.66 9.72 1.72
N LYS A 104 0.76 9.05 0.98
CA LYS A 104 -0.09 9.68 -0.04
C LYS A 104 -1.40 10.24 0.53
N SER A 105 -1.61 10.23 1.84
CA SER A 105 -2.85 10.66 2.50
C SER A 105 -3.29 12.07 2.10
N ILE A 106 -2.34 12.99 1.92
CA ILE A 106 -2.60 14.38 1.48
C ILE A 106 -3.30 14.46 0.12
N LEU A 107 -3.14 13.47 -0.76
CA LEU A 107 -3.71 13.49 -2.10
C LEU A 107 -5.19 13.07 -2.13
N TYR A 108 -5.73 12.55 -1.04
CA TYR A 108 -7.14 12.16 -0.94
C TYR A 108 -8.05 13.37 -0.61
N GLY A 109 -9.35 13.21 -0.89
CA GLY A 109 -10.38 14.19 -0.53
C GLY A 109 -10.43 15.44 -1.41
N CYS A 110 -9.72 15.47 -2.54
CA CYS A 110 -9.80 16.57 -3.50
C CYS A 110 -11.15 16.57 -4.24
N GLN A 111 -11.76 17.74 -4.37
CA GLN A 111 -13.06 17.92 -5.05
C GLN A 111 -12.93 18.17 -6.55
N ASN A 112 -11.77 18.68 -6.99
CA ASN A 112 -11.53 19.02 -8.38
C ASN A 112 -10.04 18.88 -8.76
N LEU A 113 -9.76 18.86 -10.06
CA LEU A 113 -8.40 18.72 -10.58
C LEU A 113 -7.47 19.87 -10.19
N SER A 114 -7.99 21.08 -9.96
CA SER A 114 -7.18 22.24 -9.58
C SER A 114 -6.59 22.03 -8.18
N GLU A 115 -7.44 21.66 -7.24
CA GLU A 115 -7.05 21.32 -5.87
C GLU A 115 -6.07 20.14 -5.85
N PHE A 116 -6.37 19.09 -6.63
CA PHE A 116 -5.50 17.92 -6.74
C PHE A 116 -4.11 18.27 -7.29
N LYS A 117 -4.04 19.14 -8.31
CA LYS A 117 -2.78 19.62 -8.87
C LYS A 117 -1.97 20.42 -7.85
N GLN A 118 -2.63 21.23 -7.03
CA GLN A 118 -1.97 21.96 -5.95
C GLN A 118 -1.40 21.00 -4.89
N LYS A 119 -2.18 20.01 -4.45
CA LYS A 119 -1.71 19.00 -3.47
C LYS A 119 -0.60 18.11 -4.03
N LEU A 120 -0.63 17.78 -5.33
CA LEU A 120 0.45 17.07 -6.01
C LEU A 120 1.79 17.80 -5.92
N ARG A 121 1.79 19.13 -6.10
CA ARG A 121 2.99 19.97 -5.97
C ARG A 121 3.55 19.97 -4.55
N VAL A 122 2.67 20.04 -3.55
CA VAL A 122 3.07 19.96 -2.14
C VAL A 122 3.63 18.57 -1.83
N TYR A 123 2.97 17.52 -2.32
CA TYR A 123 3.39 16.13 -2.14
C TYR A 123 4.76 15.85 -2.76
N GLU A 124 5.07 16.41 -3.93
CA GLU A 124 6.37 16.24 -4.58
C GLU A 124 7.54 16.78 -3.73
N LYS A 125 7.32 17.93 -3.07
CA LYS A 125 8.29 18.49 -2.12
C LYS A 125 8.46 17.60 -0.89
N MET A 126 7.35 17.19 -0.27
CA MET A 126 7.36 16.28 0.88
C MET A 126 8.08 14.98 0.56
N ARG A 127 7.77 14.38 -0.60
CA ARG A 127 8.38 13.13 -1.09
C ARG A 127 9.90 13.26 -1.21
N SER A 128 10.37 14.36 -1.81
CA SER A 128 11.80 14.65 -1.93
C SER A 128 12.48 14.79 -0.57
N ASP A 129 11.85 15.46 0.39
CA ASP A 129 12.42 15.65 1.73
C ASP A 129 12.47 14.34 2.53
N TYR A 130 11.48 13.46 2.36
CA TYR A 130 11.52 12.10 2.91
C TYR A 130 12.68 11.28 2.34
N ASP A 131 12.93 11.38 1.03
CA ASP A 131 14.03 10.65 0.40
C ASP A 131 15.40 11.17 0.85
N LYS A 132 15.52 12.49 1.12
CA LYS A 132 16.71 13.07 1.77
C LYS A 132 16.88 12.63 3.22
N ALA A 133 15.77 12.51 3.96
CA ALA A 133 15.77 12.15 5.39
C ALA A 133 15.91 10.65 5.64
N LYS A 134 15.86 9.81 4.60
CA LYS A 134 16.08 8.37 4.72
C LYS A 134 17.55 8.14 5.14
N PRO A 135 17.83 7.59 6.33
CA PRO A 135 19.18 7.10 6.60
C PRO A 135 19.45 6.02 5.55
N ASN A 136 20.59 6.12 4.87
CA ASN A 136 21.09 5.09 3.94
C ASN A 136 20.93 3.70 4.61
N LYS A 137 19.86 2.99 4.31
CA LYS A 137 19.84 1.55 4.53
C LYS A 137 20.77 1.01 3.44
N PRO A 138 21.87 0.34 3.80
CA PRO A 138 22.66 -0.35 2.80
C PRO A 138 21.72 -1.30 2.07
N LYS A 139 21.71 -1.23 0.74
CA LYS A 139 21.15 -2.29 -0.09
C LYS A 139 21.86 -3.57 0.36
N PHE A 140 21.14 -4.49 1.00
CA PHE A 140 21.66 -5.80 1.32
C PHE A 140 21.78 -6.56 0.00
N GLY A 141 22.86 -6.29 -0.73
CA GLY A 141 23.37 -7.17 -1.76
C GLY A 141 23.88 -8.43 -1.09
N ASN A 142 23.57 -9.57 -1.67
CA ASN A 142 24.15 -10.85 -1.32
C ASN A 142 25.67 -10.73 -1.44
N GLU A 143 26.43 -11.05 -0.38
CA GLU A 143 27.65 -11.87 -0.45
C GLU A 143 28.32 -12.06 0.93
N THR A 144 28.59 -13.34 1.17
CA THR A 144 29.68 -13.99 1.93
C THR A 144 30.16 -13.51 3.31
N LYS A 145 30.30 -14.51 4.17
CA LYS A 145 31.05 -14.57 5.43
C LYS A 145 32.40 -13.85 5.33
N ASP A 146 32.71 -12.97 6.28
CA ASP A 146 33.88 -13.13 7.15
C ASP A 146 33.96 -12.13 8.32
N ARG A 147 34.16 -12.74 9.50
CA ARG A 147 34.85 -12.35 10.74
C ARG A 147 35.27 -10.89 11.06
N ILE A 148 34.95 -10.54 12.33
CA ILE A 148 35.73 -9.74 13.33
C ILE A 148 35.57 -8.19 13.18
N LYS A 149 35.34 -7.32 14.18
CA LYS A 149 35.70 -7.20 15.61
C LYS A 149 34.70 -6.22 16.29
N THR A 150 34.40 -6.42 17.57
CA THR A 150 33.77 -5.43 18.47
C THR A 150 34.63 -4.17 18.62
N PRO A 151 34.02 -3.03 19.01
CA PRO A 151 34.39 -2.46 20.31
C PRO A 151 33.21 -2.22 21.25
N LYS A 152 33.57 -2.08 22.51
CA LYS A 152 32.80 -2.15 23.74
C LYS A 152 32.55 -0.73 24.28
N ILE A 153 31.34 -0.52 24.85
CA ILE A 153 30.97 0.45 25.92
C ILE A 153 30.97 1.93 25.41
N GLU A 154 30.14 2.89 25.83
CA GLU A 154 29.51 3.15 27.12
C GLU A 154 28.20 3.98 26.99
N ASN A 155 27.21 3.61 27.81
CA ASN A 155 26.15 4.43 28.44
C ASN A 155 25.58 5.68 27.74
N LYS A 156 24.31 5.58 27.33
CA LYS A 156 23.31 6.63 27.59
C LYS A 156 21.95 5.99 27.80
N ASP A 157 21.68 5.77 29.08
CA ASP A 157 20.40 5.36 29.64
C ASP A 157 19.28 6.36 29.33
N LYS A 158 18.06 5.84 29.46
CA LYS A 158 16.78 6.56 29.48
C LYS A 158 16.25 6.94 28.10
N PHE A 159 15.74 5.96 27.33
CA PHE A 159 14.58 6.11 26.41
C PHE A 159 14.27 4.81 25.62
N LYS A 160 14.43 3.61 26.20
CA LYS A 160 14.24 2.33 25.45
C LYS A 160 13.41 1.23 26.12
N ASP A 161 12.81 1.47 27.29
CA ASP A 161 12.16 0.38 28.05
C ASP A 161 10.79 -0.05 27.53
N THR A 162 10.14 0.72 26.65
CA THR A 162 8.80 0.35 26.15
C THR A 162 8.79 -0.56 24.92
N LYS A 163 9.92 -0.76 24.21
CA LYS A 163 9.94 -1.54 22.96
C LYS A 163 10.65 -2.90 23.04
N LEU A 164 11.46 -3.14 24.09
CA LEU A 164 12.12 -4.43 24.32
C LEU A 164 11.20 -5.45 25.02
N ASN A 165 10.26 -4.99 25.83
CA ASN A 165 9.35 -5.86 26.60
C ASN A 165 8.40 -6.70 25.73
N ASN A 166 8.15 -6.32 24.47
CA ASN A 166 7.33 -7.09 23.54
C ASN A 166 8.14 -8.01 22.60
N ILE A 167 9.47 -8.03 22.69
CA ILE A 167 10.30 -8.89 21.84
C ILE A 167 10.42 -10.26 22.49
N ARG A 168 9.72 -11.26 21.92
CA ARG A 168 9.83 -12.68 22.29
C ARG A 168 10.98 -13.34 21.54
N CYS A 169 11.88 -13.98 22.28
CA CYS A 169 12.97 -14.77 21.73
C CYS A 169 12.44 -16.04 21.05
N PHE A 170 12.80 -16.28 19.79
CA PHE A 170 12.40 -17.51 19.08
C PHE A 170 13.16 -18.75 19.54
N ASN A 171 14.28 -18.58 20.25
CA ASN A 171 15.08 -19.70 20.73
C ASN A 171 14.56 -20.29 22.04
N CYS A 172 14.17 -19.46 23.01
CA CYS A 172 13.74 -19.91 24.34
C CYS A 172 12.30 -19.52 24.71
N GLY A 173 11.68 -18.59 23.98
CA GLY A 173 10.34 -18.06 24.26
C GLY A 173 10.27 -16.94 25.29
N ALA A 174 11.38 -16.54 25.92
CA ALA A 174 11.39 -15.45 26.91
C ALA A 174 11.31 -14.07 26.24
N LEU A 175 10.79 -13.08 26.96
CA LEU A 175 10.71 -11.70 26.52
C LEU A 175 12.03 -10.95 26.79
N GLY A 176 12.18 -9.76 26.20
CA GLY A 176 13.29 -8.85 26.50
C GLY A 176 14.58 -9.08 25.70
N HIS A 177 14.67 -10.12 24.86
CA HIS A 177 15.85 -10.36 24.03
C HIS A 177 15.52 -11.03 22.69
N LYS A 178 16.39 -10.85 21.69
CA LYS A 178 16.32 -11.54 20.40
C LYS A 178 17.08 -12.86 20.45
N SER A 179 16.71 -13.81 19.58
CA SER A 179 17.38 -15.12 19.46
C SER A 179 18.90 -15.03 19.25
N SER A 180 19.39 -13.94 18.68
CA SER A 180 20.82 -13.68 18.46
C SER A 180 21.61 -13.48 19.77
N VAL A 181 20.95 -13.01 20.84
CA VAL A 181 21.55 -12.71 22.17
C VAL A 181 20.98 -13.65 23.24
N CYS A 182 20.41 -14.78 22.83
CA CYS A 182 19.84 -15.74 23.77
C CYS A 182 20.95 -16.57 24.42
N GLU A 183 21.03 -16.55 25.74
CA GLU A 183 21.96 -17.39 26.51
C GLU A 183 21.75 -18.89 26.24
N ASN A 184 20.51 -19.30 25.97
CA ASN A 184 20.16 -20.68 25.65
C ASN A 184 20.47 -21.06 24.19
N LYS A 185 21.18 -20.23 23.42
CA LYS A 185 21.57 -20.55 22.03
C LYS A 185 22.42 -21.82 21.94
N ILE A 186 23.27 -22.06 22.94
CA ILE A 186 24.16 -23.23 23.01
C ILE A 186 23.34 -24.52 23.17
N LYS A 187 22.17 -24.46 23.81
CA LYS A 187 21.27 -25.62 24.02
C LYS A 187 20.41 -25.93 22.79
N GLY A 188 20.47 -25.12 21.72
CA GLY A 188 19.61 -25.23 20.56
C GLY A 188 18.21 -24.63 20.78
N ILE A 189 17.33 -24.75 19.78
CA ILE A 189 15.98 -24.18 19.83
C ILE A 189 15.06 -24.98 20.75
N LYS A 190 14.25 -24.27 21.56
CA LYS A 190 13.23 -24.89 22.41
C LYS A 190 12.04 -25.33 21.57
N CYS A 191 11.66 -26.59 21.68
CA CYS A 191 10.39 -27.08 21.19
C CYS A 191 9.25 -26.51 22.06
N PHE A 192 8.41 -25.64 21.50
CA PHE A 192 7.27 -25.04 22.21
C PHE A 192 6.14 -26.03 22.56
N LYS A 193 6.24 -27.28 22.09
CA LYS A 193 5.29 -28.35 22.36
C LYS A 193 5.66 -29.12 23.63
N CYS A 194 6.90 -29.57 23.76
CA CYS A 194 7.39 -30.38 24.89
C CYS A 194 8.38 -29.65 25.82
N ASN A 195 8.70 -28.40 25.53
CA ASN A 195 9.64 -27.54 26.26
C ASN A 195 11.11 -28.01 26.32
N LYS A 196 11.50 -29.05 25.57
CA LYS A 196 12.90 -29.51 25.44
C LYS A 196 13.69 -28.68 24.43
N PHE A 197 15.01 -28.57 24.61
CA PHE A 197 15.91 -27.80 23.75
C PHE A 197 16.73 -28.73 22.83
N GLY A 198 16.99 -28.30 21.60
CA GLY A 198 18.04 -28.88 20.74
C GLY A 198 17.66 -30.11 19.91
N ASP A 199 16.74 -30.95 20.39
CA ASP A 199 16.51 -32.27 19.78
C ASP A 199 15.52 -32.25 18.58
N HIS A 200 14.60 -31.29 18.51
CA HIS A 200 13.58 -31.20 17.45
C HIS A 200 12.80 -29.86 17.48
N LEU A 201 12.12 -29.54 16.38
CA LEU A 201 11.17 -28.42 16.30
C LEU A 201 9.75 -28.85 16.70
N ALA A 202 8.88 -27.90 17.05
CA ALA A 202 7.48 -28.20 17.41
C ALA A 202 6.68 -28.94 16.32
N LYS A 203 7.10 -28.79 15.05
CA LYS A 203 6.54 -29.51 13.90
C LYS A 203 6.86 -31.00 13.94
N ASP A 204 8.07 -31.35 14.37
CA ASP A 204 8.59 -32.73 14.41
C ASP A 204 8.46 -33.35 15.80
N CYS A 205 7.70 -32.70 16.69
CA CYS A 205 7.49 -33.16 18.05
C CYS A 205 6.40 -34.24 18.10
N THR A 206 6.81 -35.45 18.46
CA THR A 206 5.97 -36.65 18.62
C THR A 206 5.11 -36.64 19.88
N ILE A 207 5.32 -35.69 20.80
CA ILE A 207 4.54 -35.55 22.04
C ILE A 207 3.22 -34.81 21.75
N LYS A 208 2.09 -35.44 22.10
CA LYS A 208 0.76 -34.80 22.10
C LYS A 208 0.63 -33.93 23.35
N LYS A 209 0.29 -32.66 23.20
CA LYS A 209 0.10 -31.72 24.32
C LYS A 209 -1.38 -31.74 24.72
N GLU A 210 -1.69 -31.98 25.98
CA GLU A 210 -3.04 -31.72 26.51
C GLU A 210 -3.28 -30.21 26.50
N HIS A 211 -4.47 -29.79 26.06
CA HIS A 211 -4.83 -28.38 25.93
C HIS A 211 -4.96 -27.71 27.30
N SER A 212 -3.89 -27.10 27.78
CA SER A 212 -3.98 -26.11 28.85
C SER A 212 -4.40 -24.75 28.28
N ASN A 213 -5.41 -24.15 28.93
CA ASN A 213 -6.01 -22.88 28.54
C ASN A 213 -4.95 -21.79 28.38
N VAL A 214 -4.95 -21.12 27.23
CA VAL A 214 -4.03 -20.01 26.92
C VAL A 214 -4.53 -18.76 27.65
N THR A 215 -3.80 -18.34 28.69
CA THR A 215 -3.87 -16.98 29.22
C THR A 215 -3.23 -16.02 28.22
N VAL A 216 -4.04 -15.15 27.62
CA VAL A 216 -3.56 -14.04 26.80
C VAL A 216 -3.46 -12.80 27.70
N ASP A 217 -2.23 -12.34 27.91
CA ASP A 217 -1.96 -11.03 28.52
C ASP A 217 -2.59 -9.92 27.68
N LYS A 218 -3.51 -9.18 28.28
CA LYS A 218 -4.11 -7.97 27.70
C LYS A 218 -3.17 -6.80 27.95
N THR A 219 -2.52 -6.31 26.91
CA THR A 219 -2.08 -4.90 26.86
C THR A 219 -1.89 -4.44 25.42
N THR A 220 -3.00 -4.07 24.79
CA THR A 220 -3.02 -3.00 23.77
C THR A 220 -4.42 -2.40 23.78
N SER A 221 -4.49 -1.16 24.26
CA SER A 221 -5.65 -0.28 24.13
C SER A 221 -5.92 -0.08 22.63
N CYS A 222 -6.91 -0.81 22.13
CA CYS A 222 -7.79 -0.29 21.10
C CYS A 222 -9.12 -0.07 21.81
N GLU A 223 -9.67 1.14 21.73
CA GLU A 223 -11.01 1.42 22.23
C GLU A 223 -12.01 0.64 21.37
N ASN A 224 -12.23 -0.62 21.75
CA ASN A 224 -13.31 -1.44 21.20
C ASN A 224 -14.62 -0.82 21.71
N LEU A 225 -15.25 0.03 20.90
CA LEU A 225 -16.55 0.67 21.17
C LEU A 225 -17.65 -0.32 21.56
N THR A 226 -17.46 -1.61 21.28
CA THR A 226 -18.40 -2.69 21.56
C THR A 226 -18.15 -3.43 22.88
N THR A 227 -17.01 -3.25 23.56
CA THR A 227 -16.75 -3.90 24.86
C THR A 227 -16.59 -2.90 25.98
N LYS A 228 -17.38 -3.03 27.05
CA LYS A 228 -17.24 -2.24 28.27
C LYS A 228 -16.99 -3.12 29.48
N ILE A 229 -16.27 -2.58 30.45
CA ILE A 229 -16.18 -3.19 31.78
C ILE A 229 -17.49 -2.87 32.50
N VAL A 230 -18.25 -3.91 32.82
CA VAL A 230 -19.49 -3.82 33.60
C VAL A 230 -19.20 -4.40 34.98
N ARG A 231 -19.60 -3.67 36.02
CA ARG A 231 -19.54 -4.16 37.39
C ARG A 231 -20.84 -4.91 37.70
N ILE A 232 -20.73 -6.19 38.04
CA ILE A 232 -21.84 -6.99 38.55
C ILE A 232 -21.42 -7.47 39.93
N ASN A 233 -22.15 -7.05 40.96
CA ASN A 233 -21.74 -7.18 42.37
C ASN A 233 -20.34 -6.55 42.59
N ASP A 234 -19.39 -7.33 43.13
CA ASP A 234 -18.00 -6.91 43.33
C ASP A 234 -17.04 -7.36 42.22
N LEU A 235 -17.57 -7.88 41.12
CA LEU A 235 -16.79 -8.36 40.00
C LEU A 235 -16.82 -7.38 38.83
N ASN A 236 -15.62 -7.03 38.35
CA ASN A 236 -15.44 -6.26 37.12
C ASN A 236 -15.35 -7.23 35.93
N ILE A 237 -16.36 -7.23 35.07
CA ILE A 237 -16.49 -8.14 33.94
C ILE A 237 -16.37 -7.37 32.63
N VAL A 238 -15.50 -7.83 31.74
CA VAL A 238 -15.46 -7.30 30.37
C VAL A 238 -16.63 -7.89 29.60
N SER A 239 -17.63 -7.07 29.32
CA SER A 239 -18.85 -7.42 28.60
C SER A 239 -18.83 -6.85 27.19
N LEU A 240 -19.38 -7.62 26.25
CA LEU A 240 -19.68 -7.15 24.89
C LEU A 240 -21.10 -6.57 24.91
N ILE A 241 -21.24 -5.29 24.56
CA ILE A 241 -22.55 -4.62 24.46
C ILE A 241 -23.02 -4.79 23.02
N ASP A 242 -24.00 -5.67 22.82
CA ASP A 242 -24.72 -5.85 21.56
C ASP A 242 -26.05 -5.08 21.65
N THR A 243 -26.12 -3.91 21.00
CA THR A 243 -27.34 -3.07 21.00
C THR A 243 -28.39 -3.56 20.00
N GLY A 244 -28.09 -4.59 19.20
CA GLY A 244 -28.98 -5.12 18.16
C GLY A 244 -29.81 -6.33 18.61
N SER A 245 -29.60 -6.84 19.83
CA SER A 245 -30.28 -8.03 20.36
C SER A 245 -31.09 -7.69 21.61
N GLN A 246 -32.29 -8.29 21.74
CA GLN A 246 -33.10 -8.23 22.96
C GLN A 246 -32.50 -9.07 24.11
N LYS A 247 -31.58 -10.00 23.81
CA LYS A 247 -30.94 -10.89 24.80
C LYS A 247 -29.43 -10.80 24.68
N THR A 248 -28.75 -10.57 25.80
CA THR A 248 -27.29 -10.52 25.90
C THR A 248 -26.74 -11.85 26.42
N LEU A 249 -25.70 -12.38 25.79
CA LEU A 249 -25.07 -13.65 26.18
C LEU A 249 -23.93 -13.41 27.19
N ILE A 250 -23.83 -14.28 28.20
CA ILE A 250 -22.72 -14.30 29.16
C ILE A 250 -22.00 -15.66 29.11
N ARG A 251 -20.69 -15.65 29.32
CA ARG A 251 -19.93 -16.90 29.45
C ARG A 251 -20.35 -17.65 30.72
N LYS A 252 -20.61 -18.95 30.59
CA LYS A 252 -20.99 -19.82 31.71
C LYS A 252 -20.03 -19.71 32.92
N SER A 253 -18.73 -19.68 32.66
CA SER A 253 -17.71 -19.53 33.72
C SER A 253 -17.76 -18.20 34.48
N ILE A 254 -18.38 -17.16 33.90
CA ILE A 254 -18.62 -15.88 34.57
C ILE A 254 -19.94 -15.94 35.33
N PHE A 255 -20.98 -16.53 34.73
CA PHE A 255 -22.25 -16.79 35.40
C PHE A 255 -22.06 -17.59 36.71
N ASP A 256 -21.26 -18.66 36.65
CA ASP A 256 -20.94 -19.50 37.82
C ASP A 256 -20.20 -18.72 38.93
N LYS A 257 -19.52 -17.62 38.59
CA LYS A 257 -18.85 -16.73 39.55
C LYS A 257 -19.77 -15.64 40.12
N ILE A 258 -20.82 -15.28 39.39
CA ILE A 258 -21.83 -14.30 39.83
C ILE A 258 -22.89 -14.99 40.71
N GLY A 259 -23.19 -16.26 40.45
CA GLY A 259 -24.22 -17.04 41.15
C GLY A 259 -23.82 -17.61 42.52
N LYS A 260 -22.71 -17.14 43.10
CA LYS A 260 -22.29 -17.39 44.49
C LYS A 260 -22.23 -16.07 45.23
#